data_AF-E6QLV9-F1
#
_entry.id   AF-E6QLV9-F1
#
_cell.length_a   1.000
_cell.length_b   1.000
_cell.length_c   1.000
_cell.angle_alpha   90.00
_cell.angle_beta   90.00
_cell.angle_gamma   90.00
#
_symmetry.space_group_name_H-M   'P 1'
#
loop_
_entity.id
_entity.type
_entity.pdbx_description
1 polymer ?
#
loop_
_entity_poly.entity_id
_entity_poly.type
_entity_poly.pdbx_seq_one_letter_code
_entity_poly.pdbx_strand_id
1 'polypeptide(L)'
;MCHLPIFEGLNMIKKMTTETNDIGIVGRYFHTLKDGKISEQGEVISRPEAGWYLVTFFDWIVGEPYVCRLVRLEDMAGWFFYENSEMMRHAYQYGIARAGGPYREMDD
;
A
#
# COMPACT_ATOMS: atom_id res chain seq x y z
N MET A 1 -57.52 22.92 4.06
CA MET A 1 -57.39 21.88 5.12
C MET A 1 -56.31 20.93 4.68
N CYS A 2 -55.13 21.02 5.30
CA CYS A 2 -53.99 20.16 5.01
C CYS A 2 -53.99 19.02 6.01
N HIS A 3 -54.17 17.78 5.57
CA HIS A 3 -53.80 16.62 6.36
C HIS A 3 -53.69 15.36 5.49
N LEU A 4 -52.47 14.89 5.25
CA LEU A 4 -52.20 13.49 4.98
C LEU A 4 -50.95 13.07 5.78
N PRO A 5 -50.94 11.84 6.32
CA PRO A 5 -50.08 11.45 7.43
C PRO A 5 -48.65 11.17 6.99
N ILE A 6 -47.75 11.47 7.93
CA ILE A 6 -46.33 11.18 7.91
C ILE A 6 -46.18 9.66 7.97
N PHE A 7 -45.82 9.04 6.84
CA PHE A 7 -45.37 7.64 6.85
C PHE A 7 -43.96 7.59 7.43
N GLU A 8 -43.87 6.80 8.49
CA GLU A 8 -42.68 6.46 9.24
C GLU A 8 -41.57 5.92 8.34
N GLY A 9 -40.37 6.42 8.58
CA GLY A 9 -39.20 5.56 8.76
C GLY A 9 -38.82 4.66 7.59
N LEU A 10 -38.55 5.20 6.40
CA LEU A 10 -37.60 4.54 5.50
C LEU A 10 -36.18 4.90 5.95
N ASN A 11 -35.75 4.12 6.93
CA ASN A 11 -34.39 3.75 7.25
C ASN A 11 -33.38 4.19 6.17
N MET A 12 -32.84 5.41 6.31
CA MET A 12 -31.59 5.81 5.68
C MET A 12 -30.45 5.10 6.41
N ILE A 13 -30.46 3.76 6.39
CA ILE A 13 -29.23 3.03 6.20
C ILE A 13 -28.69 3.50 4.86
N LYS A 14 -27.96 4.63 4.90
CA LYS A 14 -26.77 4.77 4.07
C LYS A 14 -26.12 3.40 4.20
N LYS A 15 -26.22 2.58 3.15
CA LYS A 15 -25.22 1.57 2.90
C LYS A 15 -23.94 2.38 2.95
N MET A 16 -23.30 2.35 4.11
CA MET A 16 -21.89 2.58 4.26
C MET A 16 -21.32 1.40 3.51
N THR A 17 -21.35 1.49 2.17
CA THR A 17 -20.38 0.80 1.35
C THR A 17 -19.09 1.11 2.06
N THR A 18 -18.46 0.06 2.57
CA THR A 18 -17.05 0.06 2.86
C THR A 18 -16.38 0.37 1.52
N GLU A 19 -16.47 1.62 1.07
CA GLU A 19 -15.48 2.24 0.23
C GLU A 19 -14.29 2.34 1.15
N THR A 20 -13.59 1.21 1.29
CA THR A 20 -12.23 1.17 1.76
C THR A 20 -11.56 2.38 1.12
N ASN A 21 -10.96 3.23 1.95
CA ASN A 21 -10.26 4.46 1.55
C ASN A 21 -8.96 4.08 0.79
N ASP A 22 -9.13 3.27 -0.24
CA ASP A 22 -8.14 2.53 -1.02
C ASP A 22 -7.46 3.42 -2.07
N ILE A 23 -7.92 4.67 -2.16
CA ILE A 23 -7.24 5.76 -2.88
C ILE A 23 -5.99 6.18 -2.10
N GLY A 24 -5.97 5.99 -0.78
CA GLY A 24 -4.93 6.52 0.10
C GLY A 24 -3.55 5.92 -0.06
N ILE A 25 -3.41 4.74 -0.70
CA ILE A 25 -2.12 4.07 -0.90
C ILE A 25 -1.46 4.36 -2.26
N VAL A 26 -2.16 4.98 -3.20
CA VAL A 26 -1.56 5.42 -4.47
C VAL A 26 -0.54 6.54 -4.18
N GLY A 27 0.64 6.45 -4.78
CA GLY A 27 1.79 7.32 -4.50
C GLY A 27 2.59 6.93 -3.25
N ARG A 28 2.21 5.84 -2.56
CA ARG A 28 2.99 5.32 -1.44
C ARG A 28 4.07 4.37 -1.90
N TYR A 29 5.16 4.39 -1.15
CA TYR A 29 6.28 3.50 -1.30
C TYR A 29 6.05 2.25 -0.47
N PHE A 30 6.64 1.12 -0.84
CA PHE A 30 6.47 -0.11 -0.08
C PHE A 30 7.71 -0.98 0.00
N HIS A 31 7.72 -1.82 1.03
CA HIS A 31 8.58 -2.99 1.16
C HIS A 31 7.75 -4.26 1.23
N THR A 32 8.16 -5.30 0.53
CA THR A 32 7.65 -6.66 0.72
C THR A 32 8.61 -7.44 1.61
N LEU A 33 8.06 -8.32 2.46
CA LEU A 33 8.86 -9.24 3.25
C LEU A 33 8.75 -10.66 2.71
N LYS A 34 9.88 -11.36 2.66
CA LYS A 34 9.97 -12.80 2.44
C LYS A 34 10.84 -13.41 3.53
N ASP A 35 10.30 -14.39 4.25
CA ASP A 35 10.99 -15.04 5.38
C ASP A 35 11.49 -14.05 6.45
N GLY A 36 10.69 -13.00 6.71
CA GLY A 36 11.01 -11.94 7.66
C GLY A 36 12.02 -10.90 7.17
N LYS A 37 12.61 -11.08 5.98
CA LYS A 37 13.58 -10.17 5.35
C LYS A 37 12.92 -9.34 4.26
N ILE A 38 13.43 -8.14 4.00
CA ILE A 38 12.97 -7.38 2.84
C ILE A 38 13.36 -8.13 1.57
N SER A 39 12.37 -8.35 0.70
CA SER A 39 12.56 -9.01 -0.59
C SER A 39 12.56 -7.99 -1.71
N GLU A 40 11.54 -7.13 -1.75
CA GLU A 40 11.35 -6.17 -2.84
C GLU A 40 10.95 -4.80 -2.28
N GLN A 41 11.20 -3.76 -3.07
CA GLN A 41 10.82 -2.38 -2.78
C GLN A 41 10.19 -1.74 -4.02
N GLY A 42 9.34 -0.74 -3.81
CA GLY A 42 8.65 -0.11 -4.93
C GLY A 42 7.71 1.02 -4.56
N GLU A 43 6.90 1.44 -5.52
CA GLU A 43 5.87 2.47 -5.40
C GLU A 43 4.55 2.01 -6.03
N VAL A 44 3.43 2.37 -5.40
CA VAL A 44 2.10 2.18 -5.97
C VAL A 44 1.79 3.33 -6.92
N ILE A 45 1.77 3.06 -8.22
CA ILE A 45 1.59 4.08 -9.27
C ILE A 45 0.12 4.45 -9.43
N SER A 46 -0.77 3.46 -9.52
CA SER A 46 -2.18 3.72 -9.82
C SER A 46 -3.09 2.58 -9.40
N ARG A 47 -4.41 2.83 -9.47
CA ARG A 47 -5.46 1.84 -9.23
C ARG A 47 -6.38 1.83 -10.45
N PRO A 48 -6.08 1.01 -11.48
CA PRO A 48 -6.89 0.99 -12.70
C PRO A 48 -8.29 0.40 -12.48
N GLU A 49 -8.45 -0.50 -11.49
CA GLU A 49 -9.72 -1.14 -11.16
C GLU A 49 -9.86 -1.36 -9.65
N ALA A 50 -11.08 -1.52 -9.16
CA ALA A 50 -11.32 -1.84 -7.76
C ALA A 50 -10.63 -3.15 -7.35
N GLY A 51 -9.76 -3.09 -6.33
CA GLY A 51 -9.02 -4.26 -5.84
C GLY A 51 -7.72 -4.55 -6.58
N TRP A 52 -7.43 -3.83 -7.67
CA TRP A 52 -6.20 -3.96 -8.45
C TRP A 52 -5.34 -2.70 -8.39
N TYR A 53 -4.05 -2.89 -8.14
CA TYR A 53 -3.05 -1.83 -8.05
C TYR A 53 -1.95 -2.06 -9.06
N LEU A 54 -1.57 -0.99 -9.76
CA LEU A 54 -0.36 -0.96 -10.55
C LEU A 54 0.77 -0.50 -9.64
N VAL A 55 1.78 -1.34 -9.48
CA VAL A 55 2.99 -1.03 -8.72
C VAL A 55 4.21 -1.06 -9.63
N THR A 56 5.21 -0.25 -9.33
CA THR A 56 6.55 -0.38 -9.89
C THR A 56 7.51 -0.86 -8.81
N PHE A 57 8.41 -1.76 -9.19
CA PHE A 57 9.49 -2.24 -8.34
C PHE A 57 10.78 -1.52 -8.70
N PHE A 58 11.52 -1.11 -7.67
CA PHE A 58 12.84 -0.53 -7.84
C PHE A 58 13.92 -1.60 -7.72
N ASP A 59 14.92 -1.50 -8.59
CA ASP A 59 16.11 -2.34 -8.50
C ASP A 59 16.92 -1.97 -7.24
N TRP A 60 17.45 -2.98 -6.56
CA TRP A 60 18.21 -2.77 -5.31
C TRP A 60 19.60 -2.16 -5.53
N ILE A 61 20.20 -2.40 -6.69
CA ILE A 61 21.56 -1.97 -7.03
C ILE A 61 21.51 -0.52 -7.53
N VAL A 62 20.56 -0.21 -8.42
CA VAL A 62 20.50 1.08 -9.11
C VAL A 62 19.46 2.02 -8.49
N GLY A 63 18.45 1.49 -7.80
CA GLY A 63 17.33 2.28 -7.25
C GLY A 63 16.33 2.74 -8.32
N GLU A 64 16.50 2.33 -9.57
CA GLU A 64 15.64 2.71 -10.69
C GLU A 64 14.44 1.78 -10.84
N PRO A 65 13.29 2.29 -11.32
CA PRO A 65 12.14 1.47 -11.64
C PRO A 65 12.47 0.50 -12.76
N TYR A 66 12.33 -0.80 -12.48
CA TYR A 66 12.69 -1.86 -13.42
C TYR A 66 11.48 -2.61 -13.94
N VAL A 67 10.45 -2.82 -13.11
CA VAL A 67 9.29 -3.66 -13.46
C VAL A 67 8.00 -3.07 -12.93
N CYS A 68 6.98 -2.99 -13.78
CA CYS A 68 5.61 -2.70 -13.37
C CYS A 68 4.80 -4.00 -13.27
N ARG A 69 3.99 -4.15 -12.22
CA ARG A 69 3.05 -5.28 -12.08
C ARG A 69 1.67 -4.82 -11.61
N LEU A 70 0.67 -5.55 -12.06
CA LEU A 70 -0.67 -5.47 -11.51
C LEU A 70 -0.76 -6.45 -10.33
N VAL A 71 -1.14 -5.95 -9.17
CA VAL A 71 -1.20 -6.71 -7.91
C VAL A 71 -2.57 -6.51 -7.28
N ARG A 72 -3.15 -7.57 -6.70
CA ARG A 72 -4.41 -7.44 -5.97
C ARG A 72 -4.18 -6.94 -4.55
N LEU A 73 -5.18 -6.26 -4.00
CA LEU A 73 -5.13 -5.81 -2.60
C LEU A 73 -4.84 -6.96 -1.61
N GLU A 74 -5.39 -8.14 -1.88
CA GLU A 74 -5.18 -9.35 -1.08
C GLU A 74 -3.70 -9.79 -1.07
N ASP A 75 -2.99 -9.64 -2.18
CA ASP A 75 -1.56 -10.00 -2.31
C ASP A 75 -0.64 -8.98 -1.65
N MET A 76 -1.15 -7.77 -1.38
CA MET A 76 -0.45 -6.71 -0.66
C MET A 76 -0.53 -6.89 0.87
N ALA A 77 -1.23 -7.92 1.34
CA ALA A 77 -1.30 -8.23 2.76
C ALA A 77 0.12 -8.51 3.32
N GLY A 78 0.49 -7.77 4.37
CA GLY A 78 1.82 -7.88 4.98
C GLY A 78 2.90 -7.01 4.34
N TRP A 79 2.55 -6.19 3.34
CA TRP A 79 3.45 -5.16 2.81
C TRP A 79 3.50 -3.97 3.77
N PHE A 80 4.66 -3.31 3.82
CA PHE A 80 4.84 -2.10 4.60
C PHE A 80 4.77 -0.91 3.67
N PHE A 81 3.80 -0.02 3.88
CA PHE A 81 3.63 1.19 3.07
C PHE A 81 4.16 2.43 3.80
N TYR A 82 4.77 3.33 3.04
CA TYR A 82 5.38 4.57 3.50
C TYR A 82 4.88 5.74 2.65
N GLU A 83 4.78 6.91 3.27
CA GLU A 83 4.28 8.11 2.59
C GLU A 83 5.24 8.62 1.52
N ASN A 84 6.54 8.46 1.72
CA ASN A 84 7.57 8.89 0.79
C ASN A 84 8.81 7.96 0.82
N SER A 85 9.67 8.12 -0.19
CA SER A 85 10.90 7.34 -0.35
C SER A 85 11.89 7.53 0.80
N GLU A 86 11.93 8.71 1.41
CA GLU A 86 12.80 9.00 2.57
C GLU A 86 12.41 8.17 3.79
N MET A 87 11.11 8.05 4.07
CA MET A 87 10.61 7.18 5.14
C MET A 87 10.89 5.70 4.88
N MET A 88 10.74 5.26 3.62
CA MET A 88 11.10 3.90 3.20
C MET A 88 12.60 3.63 3.45
N ARG A 89 13.47 4.54 3.00
CA ARG A 89 14.92 4.46 3.20
C ARG A 89 15.29 4.48 4.68
N HIS A 90 14.67 5.35 5.47
CA HIS A 90 14.88 5.40 6.91
C HIS A 90 14.41 4.11 7.60
N ALA A 91 13.29 3.53 7.17
CA ALA A 91 12.81 2.24 7.69
C ALA A 91 13.75 1.08 7.37
N TYR A 92 14.38 1.09 6.19
CA TYR A 92 15.46 0.15 5.85
C TYR A 92 16.70 0.38 6.73
N GLN A 93 17.14 1.63 6.86
CA GLN A 93 18.37 1.97 7.57
C GLN A 93 18.27 1.80 9.09
N TYR A 94 17.10 2.06 9.70
CA TYR A 94 16.95 2.16 11.16
C TYR A 94 15.74 1.40 11.72
N GLY A 95 14.78 1.01 10.89
CA GLY A 95 13.46 0.53 11.33
C GLY A 95 13.28 -0.99 11.37
N ILE A 96 12.01 -1.40 11.50
CA ILE A 96 11.52 -2.78 11.62
C ILE A 96 11.84 -3.65 10.39
N ALA A 97 12.13 -3.01 9.26
CA ALA A 97 12.52 -3.67 8.02
C ALA A 97 13.97 -4.23 8.09
N ARG A 98 14.69 -4.00 9.19
CA ARG A 98 16.04 -4.52 9.47
C ARG A 98 16.15 -6.03 9.72
N ALA A 99 15.06 -6.78 9.72
CA ALA A 99 15.10 -8.19 10.09
C ALA A 99 15.77 -9.05 8.99
N GLY A 100 17.11 -9.00 8.89
CA GLY A 100 17.95 -10.09 8.35
C GLY A 100 18.68 -9.88 7.01
N GLY A 101 19.01 -8.65 6.60
CA GLY A 101 19.80 -8.43 5.37
C GLY A 101 21.25 -8.93 5.45
N PRO A 102 21.74 -9.77 4.51
CA PRO A 102 23.12 -10.29 4.47
C PRO A 102 24.17 -9.30 3.96
N TYR A 103 23.78 -8.09 3.53
CA TYR A 103 24.67 -7.08 2.96
C TYR A 103 25.23 -6.13 4.03
N ARG A 104 25.94 -6.68 5.01
CA ARG A 104 26.70 -5.89 5.98
C ARG A 104 28.10 -6.45 6.18
N GLU A 105 28.85 -6.50 5.09
CA GLU A 105 30.30 -6.39 5.11
C GLU A 105 30.68 -5.37 4.05
N MET A 106 30.84 -4.12 4.49
CA MET A 106 31.72 -3.13 3.88
C MET A 106 32.22 -2.34 5.08
N ASP A 107 33.17 -2.95 5.79
CA ASP A 107 34.21 -2.18 6.47
C ASP A 107 35.01 -1.46 5.40
N ASP A 108 35.09 -0.13 5.49
CA ASP A 108 36.27 0.70 5.25
C ASP A 108 35.96 2.18 5.61
#